data_AF-A0A656QFY7-F1
#
_entry.id   AF-A0A656QFY7-F1
#
_cell.length_a   1.000
_cell.length_b   1.000
_cell.length_c   1.000
_cell.angle_alpha   90.00
_cell.angle_beta   90.00
_cell.angle_gamma   90.00
#
_symmetry.space_group_name_H-M   'P 1'
#
loop_
_entity.id
_entity.type
_entity.pdbx_description
1 polymer ?
#
loop_
_entity_poly.entity_id
_entity_poly.type
_entity_poly.pdbx_seq_one_letter_code
_entity_poly.pdbx_strand_id
1 'polypeptide(L)'
;MWSTSCPISSSVSNSDYLREHARRLLRHARDGDTSASMPVLRRLLATNVTRAERLADLHAMRDDLQLKHLLSMLAVELGYPGWDACKSHIDEQPDAAIDRYRLDAGAFNDYEKNWFANESEAREWQRAHGGYIVRYGEQAVAILKRE
;
A
#
# COMPACT_ATOMS: atom_id res chain seq x y z
N MET A 1 -3.22 -24.22 15.00
CA MET A 1 -3.68 -23.64 13.72
C MET A 1 -3.44 -22.14 13.82
N TRP A 2 -2.95 -21.46 12.79
CA TRP A 2 -2.74 -20.00 12.89
C TRP A 2 -4.07 -19.25 12.73
N SER A 3 -4.23 -18.13 13.44
CA SER A 3 -5.45 -17.32 13.31
C SER A 3 -5.56 -16.73 11.90
N THR A 4 -6.77 -16.72 11.35
CA THR A 4 -7.09 -16.11 10.05
C THR A 4 -7.56 -14.66 10.17
N SER A 5 -7.63 -14.12 11.38
CA SER A 5 -7.98 -12.72 11.63
C SER A 5 -6.77 -11.81 11.48
N CYS A 6 -6.99 -10.56 11.06
CA CYS A 6 -5.91 -9.58 10.97
C CYS A 6 -5.28 -9.39 12.36
N PRO A 7 -3.95 -9.58 12.49
CA PRO A 7 -3.30 -9.55 13.80
C PRO A 7 -3.10 -8.13 14.35
N ILE A 8 -3.28 -7.11 13.50
CA ILE A 8 -3.18 -5.69 13.85
C ILE A 8 -4.60 -5.08 13.88
N SER A 9 -4.85 -4.19 14.84
CA SER A 9 -6.06 -3.37 14.87
C SER A 9 -5.69 -1.91 14.70
N SER A 10 -6.28 -1.24 13.72
CA SER A 10 -6.21 0.21 13.57
C SER A 10 -7.43 0.85 14.22
N SER A 11 -7.23 1.88 15.04
CA SER A 11 -8.34 2.72 15.54
C SER A 11 -8.66 3.91 14.63
N VAL A 12 -7.86 4.12 13.59
CA VAL A 12 -8.04 5.19 12.60
C VAL A 12 -8.74 4.66 11.35
N SER A 13 -9.54 5.53 10.73
CA SER A 13 -10.22 5.22 9.47
C SER A 13 -9.22 4.97 8.34
N ASN A 14 -9.66 4.27 7.30
CA ASN A 14 -8.82 3.99 6.14
C ASN A 14 -8.39 5.28 5.44
N SER A 15 -9.29 6.25 5.30
CA SER A 15 -9.01 7.51 4.63
C SER A 15 -7.98 8.35 5.39
N ASP A 16 -8.00 8.33 6.73
CA ASP A 16 -7.00 9.03 7.55
C ASP A 16 -5.64 8.33 7.51
N TYR A 17 -5.61 6.99 7.60
CA TYR A 17 -4.38 6.23 7.41
C TYR A 17 -3.72 6.56 6.05
N LEU A 18 -4.51 6.56 4.97
CA LEU A 18 -4.02 6.87 3.62
C LEU A 18 -3.49 8.30 3.50
N ARG A 19 -4.10 9.28 4.18
CA ARG A 19 -3.58 10.67 4.21
C ARG A 19 -2.22 10.74 4.88
N GLU A 20 -2.06 10.08 6.02
CA GLU A 20 -0.77 10.05 6.70
C GLU A 20 0.29 9.31 5.90
N HIS A 21 -0.08 8.18 5.30
CA HIS A 21 0.79 7.42 4.40
C HIS A 21 1.21 8.27 3.20
N ALA A 22 0.29 9.00 2.55
CA ALA A 22 0.59 9.92 1.47
C ALA A 22 1.56 11.04 1.89
N ARG A 23 1.43 11.59 3.11
CA ARG A 23 2.39 12.56 3.65
C ARG A 23 3.77 11.95 3.85
N ARG A 24 3.87 10.69 4.32
CA ARG A 24 5.15 9.96 4.42
C ARG A 24 5.77 9.77 3.04
N LEU A 25 5.00 9.31 2.06
CA LEU A 25 5.45 9.13 0.69
C LEU A 25 5.91 10.44 0.04
N LEU A 26 5.22 11.55 0.29
CA LEU A 26 5.63 12.86 -0.23
C LEU A 26 6.99 13.29 0.34
N ARG A 27 7.26 13.01 1.62
CA ARG A 27 8.58 13.27 2.21
C ARG A 27 9.65 12.42 1.55
N HIS A 28 9.41 11.12 1.37
CA HIS A 28 10.35 10.23 0.69
C HIS A 28 10.58 10.64 -0.77
N ALA A 29 9.54 11.03 -1.50
CA ALA A 29 9.65 11.45 -2.90
C ALA A 29 10.53 12.70 -3.09
N ARG A 30 10.50 13.62 -2.11
CA ARG A 30 11.31 14.84 -2.08
C ARG A 30 12.69 14.64 -1.46
N ASP A 31 12.94 13.48 -0.86
CA ASP A 31 14.22 13.21 -0.23
C ASP A 31 15.35 13.21 -1.27
N GLY A 32 16.54 13.64 -0.85
CA GLY A 32 17.74 13.62 -1.67
C GLY A 32 18.31 12.21 -1.84
N ASP A 33 17.93 11.27 -0.98
CA ASP A 33 18.29 9.87 -1.11
C ASP A 33 17.45 9.17 -2.19
N THR A 34 18.12 8.79 -3.27
CA THR A 34 17.60 7.98 -4.37
C THR A 34 16.95 6.68 -3.87
N SER A 35 17.46 6.07 -2.79
CA SER A 35 16.90 4.81 -2.28
C SER A 35 15.48 4.98 -1.74
N ALA A 36 15.19 6.14 -1.13
CA ALA A 36 13.89 6.49 -0.58
C ALA A 36 12.95 7.11 -1.63
N SER A 37 13.46 7.97 -2.50
CA SER A 37 12.63 8.70 -3.48
C SER A 37 12.18 7.83 -4.65
N MET A 38 13.07 7.00 -5.20
CA MET A 38 12.83 6.28 -6.45
C MET A 38 11.64 5.32 -6.42
N PRO A 39 11.38 4.54 -5.35
CA PRO A 39 10.19 3.70 -5.28
C PRO A 39 8.89 4.51 -5.41
N VAL A 40 8.82 5.69 -4.79
CA VAL A 40 7.62 6.55 -4.84
C VAL A 40 7.45 7.16 -6.23
N LEU A 41 8.54 7.63 -6.84
CA LEU A 41 8.52 8.22 -8.18
C LEU A 41 8.11 7.19 -9.25
N ARG A 42 8.55 5.93 -9.14
CA ARG A 42 8.12 4.85 -10.04
C ARG A 42 6.61 4.58 -9.93
N ARG A 43 6.05 4.60 -8.72
CA ARG A 43 4.60 4.44 -8.49
C ARG A 43 3.81 5.59 -9.11
N LEU A 44 4.27 6.83 -8.93
CA LEU A 44 3.66 8.00 -9.56
C LEU A 44 3.66 7.91 -11.09
N LEU A 45 4.78 7.46 -11.68
CA LEU A 45 4.87 7.25 -13.13
C LEU A 45 3.91 6.16 -13.61
N ALA A 46 3.85 5.02 -12.91
CA ALA A 46 2.96 3.91 -13.27
C ALA A 46 1.47 4.27 -13.23
N THR A 47 1.07 5.21 -12.37
CA THR A 47 -0.32 5.66 -12.23
C THR A 47 -0.70 6.80 -13.17
N ASN A 48 0.25 7.38 -13.92
CA ASN A 48 0.04 8.51 -14.84
C ASN A 48 -0.69 9.72 -14.20
N VAL A 49 -0.52 9.93 -12.89
CA VAL A 49 -1.17 11.05 -12.16
C VAL A 49 -0.52 12.39 -12.49
N THR A 50 0.76 12.37 -12.88
CA THR A 50 1.54 13.54 -13.28
C THR A 50 1.69 13.62 -14.79
N ARG A 51 2.01 14.80 -15.31
CA ARG A 51 2.32 14.99 -16.74
C ARG A 51 3.72 14.50 -17.15
N ALA A 52 4.54 14.07 -16.21
CA ALA A 52 5.88 13.57 -16.51
C ALA A 52 5.78 12.22 -17.23
N GLU A 53 6.40 12.12 -18.40
CA GLU A 53 6.44 10.88 -19.19
C GLU A 53 7.62 9.99 -18.80
N ARG A 54 8.65 10.57 -18.18
CA ARG A 54 9.87 9.86 -17.78
C ARG A 54 10.16 10.03 -16.31
N LEU A 55 10.76 8.99 -15.75
CA LEU A 55 11.16 8.95 -14.35
C LEU A 55 12.19 10.04 -14.00
N ALA A 56 13.09 10.35 -14.94
CA ALA A 56 14.08 11.42 -14.77
C ALA A 56 13.42 12.81 -14.66
N ASP A 57 12.39 13.08 -15.47
CA ASP A 57 11.65 14.34 -15.43
C ASP A 57 10.92 14.47 -14.09
N LEU A 58 10.30 13.37 -13.63
CA LEU A 58 9.61 13.32 -12.35
C LEU A 58 10.58 13.53 -11.17
N HIS A 59 11.78 12.95 -11.24
CA HIS A 59 12.83 13.17 -10.24
C HIS A 59 13.34 14.61 -10.24
N ALA A 60 13.45 15.26 -11.42
CA ALA A 60 13.85 16.66 -11.53
C ALA A 60 12.80 17.62 -10.94
N MET A 61 11.51 17.34 -11.12
CA MET A 61 10.41 18.14 -10.56
C MET A 61 9.92 17.65 -9.19
N ARG A 62 10.68 16.81 -8.48
CA ARG A 62 10.22 16.17 -7.23
C ARG A 62 9.82 17.18 -6.15
N ASP A 63 10.48 18.35 -6.12
CA ASP A 63 10.17 19.43 -5.19
C ASP A 63 8.79 20.06 -5.46
N ASP A 64 8.31 20.02 -6.71
CA ASP A 64 6.98 20.51 -7.10
C ASP A 64 5.86 19.49 -6.82
N LEU A 65 6.19 18.27 -6.39
CA LEU A 65 5.18 17.27 -6.05
C LEU A 65 4.36 17.73 -4.85
N GLN A 66 3.03 17.61 -4.97
CA GLN A 66 2.09 18.01 -3.93
C GLN A 66 1.39 16.77 -3.37
N LEU A 67 0.84 16.92 -2.15
CA LEU A 67 0.09 15.85 -1.49
C LEU A 67 -1.05 15.28 -2.36
N LYS A 68 -1.70 16.13 -3.17
CA LYS A 68 -2.75 15.71 -4.10
C LYS A 68 -2.27 14.66 -5.11
N HIS A 69 -1.01 14.72 -5.56
CA HIS A 69 -0.46 13.74 -6.50
C HIS A 69 -0.33 12.37 -5.83
N LEU A 70 0.14 12.33 -4.57
CA LEU A 70 0.26 11.08 -3.82
C LEU A 70 -1.11 10.49 -3.46
N LEU A 71 -2.07 11.33 -3.10
CA LEU A 71 -3.44 10.89 -2.83
C LEU A 71 -4.12 10.33 -4.08
N SER A 72 -3.97 11.00 -5.23
CA SER A 72 -4.47 10.49 -6.50
C SER A 72 -3.77 9.19 -6.91
N MET A 73 -2.46 9.07 -6.69
CA MET A 73 -1.71 7.83 -6.94
C MET A 73 -2.26 6.66 -6.12
N LEU A 74 -2.44 6.86 -4.81
CA LEU A 74 -3.01 5.83 -3.92
C LEU A 74 -4.45 5.46 -4.33
N ALA A 75 -5.24 6.43 -4.77
CA ALA A 75 -6.60 6.17 -5.26
C ALA A 75 -6.57 5.28 -6.52
N VAL A 76 -5.71 5.60 -7.50
CA VAL A 76 -5.55 4.80 -8.72
C VAL A 76 -5.06 3.40 -8.41
N GLU A 77 -4.10 3.23 -7.50
CA GLU A 77 -3.63 1.91 -7.06
C GLU A 77 -4.73 1.08 -6.38
N LEU A 78 -5.70 1.73 -5.74
CA LEU A 78 -6.87 1.10 -5.15
C LEU A 78 -8.00 0.87 -6.17
N GLY A 79 -7.81 1.24 -7.43
CA GLY A 79 -8.81 1.09 -8.50
C GLY A 79 -9.82 2.22 -8.61
N TYR A 80 -9.60 3.35 -7.92
CA TYR A 80 -10.46 4.54 -8.02
C TYR A 80 -9.90 5.55 -9.03
N PRO A 81 -10.77 6.32 -9.72
CA PRO A 81 -10.33 7.32 -10.69
C PRO A 81 -9.61 8.53 -10.06
N GLY A 82 -9.77 8.75 -8.75
CA GLY A 82 -9.16 9.86 -8.05
C GLY A 82 -9.49 9.85 -6.56
N TRP A 83 -8.83 10.74 -5.81
CA TRP A 83 -8.93 10.76 -4.35
C TRP A 83 -10.34 11.04 -3.83
N ASP A 84 -11.12 11.91 -4.48
CA ASP A 84 -12.47 12.23 -4.00
C ASP A 84 -13.43 11.03 -4.06
N ALA A 85 -13.31 10.22 -5.13
CA ALA A 85 -14.06 8.97 -5.27
C ALA A 85 -13.59 7.93 -4.23
N CYS A 86 -12.26 7.80 -4.05
CA CYS A 86 -11.69 6.91 -3.05
C CYS A 86 -12.15 7.28 -1.62
N LYS A 87 -12.02 8.55 -1.23
CA LYS A 87 -12.39 9.06 0.10
C LYS A 87 -13.84 8.76 0.45
N SER A 88 -14.74 8.84 -0.53
CA SER A 88 -16.18 8.65 -0.30
C SER A 88 -16.56 7.20 -0.01
N HIS A 89 -15.73 6.22 -0.39
CA HIS A 89 -16.03 4.79 -0.26
C HIS A 89 -15.06 4.02 0.64
N ILE A 90 -13.83 4.47 0.79
CA ILE A 90 -12.75 3.66 1.39
C ILE A 90 -12.97 3.40 2.88
N ASP A 91 -13.69 4.28 3.58
CA ASP A 91 -14.01 4.11 5.00
C ASP A 91 -15.12 3.06 5.24
N GLU A 92 -15.88 2.70 4.20
CA GLU A 92 -16.85 1.60 4.23
C GLU A 92 -16.22 0.25 3.87
N GLN A 93 -15.01 0.27 3.30
CA GLN A 93 -14.30 -0.95 2.94
C GLN A 93 -13.65 -1.61 4.16
N PRO A 94 -13.52 -2.94 4.16
CA PRO A 94 -12.73 -3.63 5.18
C PRO A 94 -11.29 -3.10 5.20
N ASP A 95 -10.72 -3.04 6.40
CA ASP A 95 -9.29 -2.75 6.65
C ASP A 95 -8.33 -3.50 5.72
N ALA A 96 -8.68 -4.74 5.36
CA ALA A 96 -7.94 -5.59 4.43
C ALA A 96 -7.65 -4.91 3.07
N ALA A 97 -8.48 -3.96 2.64
CA ALA A 97 -8.31 -3.23 1.39
C ALA A 97 -7.02 -2.39 1.35
N ILE A 98 -6.52 -1.96 2.52
CA ILE A 98 -5.33 -1.10 2.62
C ILE A 98 -4.13 -1.79 3.29
N ASP A 99 -4.24 -3.09 3.61
CA ASP A 99 -3.20 -3.81 4.34
C ASP A 99 -1.88 -3.92 3.59
N ARG A 100 -1.89 -3.86 2.25
CA ARG A 100 -0.65 -3.72 1.46
C ARG A 100 0.19 -2.52 1.91
N TYR A 101 -0.44 -1.40 2.23
CA TYR A 101 0.27 -0.19 2.65
C TYR A 101 0.71 -0.24 4.11
N ARG A 102 0.04 -1.06 4.93
CA ARG A 102 0.45 -1.36 6.30
C ARG A 102 1.63 -2.33 6.31
N LEU A 103 1.64 -3.30 5.39
CA LEU A 103 2.77 -4.18 5.13
C LEU A 103 4.01 -3.39 4.70
N ASP A 104 3.88 -2.47 3.74
CA ASP A 104 4.98 -1.57 3.33
C ASP A 104 5.51 -0.71 4.47
N ALA A 105 4.63 -0.29 5.38
CA ALA A 105 4.98 0.50 6.56
C ALA A 105 5.58 -0.36 7.69
N GLY A 106 5.71 -1.67 7.52
CA GLY A 106 6.29 -2.57 8.50
C GLY A 106 5.35 -2.99 9.63
N ALA A 107 4.03 -2.76 9.52
CA ALA A 107 3.05 -3.10 10.57
C ALA A 107 3.02 -4.60 10.92
N PHE A 108 3.51 -5.46 10.01
CA PHE A 108 3.59 -6.91 10.20
C PHE A 108 5.02 -7.41 10.43
N ASN A 109 5.99 -6.57 10.77
CA ASN A 109 7.40 -6.98 10.88
C ASN A 109 7.69 -7.95 12.02
N ASP A 110 6.87 -7.95 13.07
CA ASP A 110 7.01 -8.86 14.20
C ASP A 110 6.37 -10.24 13.98
N TYR A 111 5.80 -10.46 12.78
CA TYR A 111 5.13 -11.70 12.41
C TYR A 111 5.92 -12.47 11.36
N GLU A 112 5.81 -13.80 11.40
CA GLU A 112 6.32 -14.65 10.35
C GLU A 112 5.49 -14.48 9.07
N LYS A 113 6.16 -14.47 7.91
CA LYS A 113 5.57 -14.15 6.60
C LYS A 113 5.88 -15.27 5.61
N ASN A 114 4.84 -15.86 5.04
CA ASN A 114 4.97 -16.80 3.93
C ASN A 114 4.47 -16.16 2.64
N TRP A 115 5.35 -16.04 1.64
CA TRP A 115 5.05 -15.41 0.35
C TRP A 115 4.61 -16.44 -0.68
N PHE A 116 3.60 -16.06 -1.47
CA PHE A 116 3.03 -16.85 -2.54
C PHE A 116 3.02 -16.06 -3.84
N ALA A 117 3.14 -16.76 -4.96
CA ALA A 117 3.17 -16.13 -6.28
C ALA A 117 1.83 -15.47 -6.63
N ASN A 118 0.72 -16.03 -6.12
CA ASN A 118 -0.62 -15.49 -6.32
C ASN A 118 -1.54 -15.73 -5.10
N GLU A 119 -2.66 -15.00 -5.09
CA GLU A 119 -3.66 -15.10 -4.03
C GLU A 119 -4.31 -16.49 -3.92
N SER A 120 -4.51 -17.18 -5.03
CA SER A 120 -5.16 -18.50 -5.05
C SER A 120 -4.33 -19.54 -4.28
N GLU A 121 -3.03 -19.58 -4.52
CA GLU A 121 -2.07 -20.41 -3.77
C GLU A 121 -2.06 -20.09 -2.28
N ALA A 122 -2.02 -18.79 -1.95
CA ALA A 122 -2.04 -18.35 -0.55
C ALA A 122 -3.32 -18.79 0.17
N ARG A 123 -4.48 -18.71 -0.50
CA ARG A 123 -5.78 -19.15 0.06
C ARG A 123 -5.88 -20.66 0.18
N GLU A 124 -5.29 -21.42 -0.73
CA GLU A 124 -5.21 -22.87 -0.60
C GLU A 124 -4.35 -23.28 0.59
N TRP A 125 -3.18 -22.65 0.73
CA TRP A 125 -2.31 -22.87 1.88
C TRP A 125 -2.98 -22.48 3.20
N GLN A 126 -3.67 -21.33 3.23
CA GLN A 126 -4.40 -20.82 4.40
C GLN A 126 -5.46 -21.81 4.90
N ARG A 127 -6.15 -22.53 4.00
CA ARG A 127 -7.17 -23.52 4.41
C ARG A 127 -6.58 -24.66 5.23
N ALA A 128 -5.33 -25.05 4.97
CA ALA A 128 -4.66 -26.13 5.70
C ALA A 128 -3.90 -25.64 6.95
N HIS A 129 -3.40 -24.40 6.94
CA HIS A 129 -2.47 -23.92 7.97
C HIS A 129 -3.00 -22.77 8.83
N GLY A 130 -3.98 -22.02 8.31
CA GLY A 130 -4.46 -20.76 8.87
C GLY A 130 -3.64 -19.55 8.39
N GLY A 131 -3.60 -18.50 9.20
CA GLY A 131 -2.85 -17.26 8.90
C GLY A 131 -3.70 -16.22 8.19
N TYR A 132 -3.32 -14.95 8.30
CA TYR A 132 -4.03 -13.83 7.68
C TYR A 132 -3.43 -13.48 6.32
N ILE A 133 -4.24 -13.42 5.27
CA ILE A 133 -3.75 -13.14 3.90
C ILE A 133 -3.80 -11.65 3.61
N VAL A 134 -2.66 -11.09 3.20
CA VAL A 134 -2.55 -9.74 2.65
C VAL A 134 -2.23 -9.85 1.15
N ARG A 135 -3.04 -9.19 0.31
CA ARG A 135 -2.82 -9.10 -1.14
C ARG A 135 -1.77 -8.04 -1.44
N TYR A 136 -0.82 -8.35 -2.32
CA TYR A 136 0.26 -7.44 -2.70
C TYR A 136 0.52 -7.48 -4.22
N GLY A 137 -0.23 -6.66 -4.95
CA GLY A 137 -0.21 -6.71 -6.42
C GLY A 137 -0.75 -8.06 -6.91
N GLU A 138 0.06 -8.79 -7.67
CA GLU A 138 -0.25 -10.16 -8.12
C GLU A 138 0.05 -11.22 -7.05
N GLN A 139 0.96 -10.90 -6.11
CA GLN A 139 1.38 -11.80 -5.05
C GLN A 139 0.48 -11.72 -3.82
N ALA A 140 0.67 -12.65 -2.90
CA ALA A 140 0.03 -12.62 -1.59
C ALA A 140 0.99 -13.10 -0.51
N VAL A 141 0.79 -12.61 0.71
CA VAL A 141 1.56 -13.03 1.89
C VAL A 141 0.61 -13.50 2.99
N ALA A 142 0.92 -14.66 3.58
CA ALA A 142 0.29 -15.12 4.81
C ALA A 142 1.08 -14.60 6.02
N ILE A 143 0.41 -13.82 6.85
CA ILE A 143 0.92 -13.34 8.13
C ILE A 143 0.54 -14.36 9.21
N LEU A 144 1.55 -14.93 9.86
CA LEU A 144 1.37 -15.99 10.84
C LEU A 144 1.46 -15.40 12.25
N LYS A 145 0.30 -15.36 12.93
CA LYS A 145 0.22 -15.05 14.35
C LYS A 145 0.08 -16.36 15.13
N ARG A 146 1.08 -16.67 15.96
CA ARG A 146 0.93 -17.74 16.97
C ARG A 146 -0.12 -17.28 17.99
N GLU A 147 -1.09 -18.15 18.26
CA GLU A 147 -2.05 -17.97 19.36
C GLU A 147 -1.36 -18.08 20.71
#